data_AF-M2UKJ4-F1
#
_entry.id   AF-M2UKJ4-F1
#
_cell.length_a   1.000
_cell.length_b   1.000
_cell.length_c   1.000
_cell.angle_alpha   90.00
_cell.angle_beta   90.00
_cell.angle_gamma   90.00
#
_symmetry.space_group_name_H-M   'P 1'
#
loop_
_entity.id
_entity.type
_entity.pdbx_description
1 polymer ?
#
loop_
_entity_poly.entity_id
_entity_poly.type
_entity_poly.pdbx_seq_one_letter_code
_entity_poly.pdbx_strand_id
1 'polypeptide(L)'
;TKDNVLLVDGQQFVIRNKSVSAIATPGHTSGYYSFIFPMCEAGKRHNAGFYFGSDIPSSADDKISQALSFQKFANASQHVGVDLLLINR
;
A
#
# COMPACT_ATOMS: atom_id res chain seq x y z
N THR A 1 -13.02 12.69 21.83
CA THR A 1 -11.84 11.81 21.61
C THR A 1 -12.08 11.09 20.32
N LYS A 2 -11.31 11.39 19.26
CA LYS A 2 -11.53 10.78 17.93
C LYS A 2 -11.37 9.27 18.04
N ASP A 3 -12.33 8.52 17.51
CA ASP A 3 -12.29 7.06 17.46
C ASP A 3 -11.03 6.61 16.71
N ASN A 4 -10.08 6.00 17.42
CA ASN A 4 -8.88 5.44 16.81
C ASN A 4 -9.24 4.07 16.23
N VAL A 5 -8.95 3.87 14.95
CA VAL A 5 -9.12 2.59 14.26
C VAL A 5 -7.74 2.00 14.01
N LEU A 6 -7.52 0.76 14.48
CA LEU A 6 -6.32 0.00 14.17
C LEU A 6 -6.41 -0.53 12.74
N LEU A 7 -5.40 -0.22 11.92
CA LEU A 7 -5.23 -0.86 10.62
C LEU A 7 -4.51 -2.20 10.81
N VAL A 8 -5.06 -3.24 10.18
CA VAL A 8 -4.49 -4.58 10.15
C VAL A 8 -4.04 -4.89 8.73
N ASP A 9 -2.97 -5.66 8.61
CA ASP A 9 -2.47 -6.11 7.30
C ASP A 9 -3.53 -6.87 6.50
N GLY A 10 -3.70 -6.51 5.23
CA GLY A 10 -4.70 -7.07 4.33
C GLY A 10 -6.12 -6.57 4.59
N GLN A 11 -6.34 -5.69 5.57
CA GLN A 11 -7.66 -5.16 5.87
C GLN A 11 -8.22 -4.39 4.67
N GLN A 12 -9.46 -4.70 4.31
CA GLN A 12 -10.25 -3.87 3.41
C GLN A 12 -11.20 -2.98 4.20
N PHE A 13 -11.29 -1.73 3.80
CA PHE A 13 -12.28 -0.80 4.33
C PHE A 13 -12.89 0.00 3.19
N VAL A 14 -14.12 0.49 3.42
CA VAL A 14 -14.87 1.21 2.39
C VAL A 14 -14.85 2.70 2.70
N ILE A 15 -14.36 3.50 1.76
CA ILE A 15 -14.57 4.95 1.77
C ILE A 15 -15.67 5.26 0.75
N ARG A 16 -16.84 5.71 1.24
CA ARG A 16 -18.08 5.90 0.47
C ARG A 16 -18.55 4.60 -0.20
N ASN A 17 -18.10 4.33 -1.41
CA ASN A 17 -18.44 3.14 -2.21
C ASN A 17 -17.21 2.48 -2.86
N LYS A 18 -16.01 2.81 -2.39
CA LYS A 18 -14.75 2.27 -2.90
C LYS A 18 -14.09 1.41 -1.84
N SER A 19 -13.77 0.17 -2.17
CA SER A 19 -12.94 -0.69 -1.32
C SER A 19 -11.49 -0.23 -1.41
N VAL A 20 -10.86 -0.06 -0.25
CA VAL A 20 -9.45 0.27 -0.10
C VAL A 20 -8.79 -0.87 0.66
N SER A 21 -7.75 -1.45 0.07
CA SER A 21 -6.93 -2.48 0.72
C SER A 21 -5.74 -1.81 1.42
N ALA A 22 -5.57 -2.04 2.72
CA ALA A 22 -4.37 -1.71 3.47
C ALA A 22 -3.40 -2.89 3.45
N ILE A 23 -2.14 -2.63 3.12
CA ILE A 23 -1.09 -3.64 3.03
C ILE A 23 0.07 -3.16 3.88
N ALA A 24 0.42 -3.89 4.94
CA ALA A 24 1.60 -3.57 5.74
C ALA A 24 2.85 -3.72 4.87
N THR A 25 3.65 -2.66 4.80
CA THR A 25 4.90 -2.57 4.03
C THR A 25 6.03 -2.02 4.92
N PRO A 26 6.43 -2.76 5.97
CA PRO A 26 7.55 -2.37 6.82
C PRO A 26 8.87 -2.37 6.05
N GLY A 27 9.88 -1.68 6.60
CA GLY A 27 11.22 -1.58 6.02
C GLY A 27 11.78 -0.18 6.21
N HIS A 28 11.29 0.80 5.44
CA HIS A 28 11.66 2.21 5.65
C HIS A 28 11.20 2.73 7.02
N THR A 29 9.98 2.36 7.43
CA THR A 29 9.45 2.57 8.77
C THR A 29 8.59 1.37 9.13
N SER A 30 8.76 0.85 10.35
CA SER A 30 8.12 -0.41 10.78
C SER A 30 6.59 -0.39 10.75
N GLY A 31 5.98 0.79 10.90
CA GLY A 31 4.52 0.97 10.93
C GLY A 31 3.87 1.36 9.60
N TYR A 32 4.61 1.38 8.48
CA TYR A 32 4.06 1.87 7.21
C TYR A 32 3.10 0.89 6.54
N TYR A 33 2.07 1.48 5.95
CA TYR A 33 1.08 0.80 5.14
C TYR A 33 1.05 1.42 3.75
N SER A 34 0.91 0.57 2.76
CA SER A 34 0.63 0.91 1.37
C SER A 34 -0.80 0.54 1.03
N PHE A 35 -1.37 1.18 0.02
CA PHE A 35 -2.80 1.06 -0.28
C PHE A 35 -3.06 0.69 -1.74
N ILE A 36 -4.13 -0.05 -1.96
CA ILE A 36 -4.69 -0.26 -3.30
C ILE A 36 -6.14 0.17 -3.31
N PHE A 37 -6.54 0.97 -4.29
CA PHE A 37 -7.91 1.46 -4.39
C PHE A 37 -8.36 1.74 -5.83
N PRO A 38 -9.66 1.60 -6.14
CA PRO A 38 -10.20 1.86 -7.46
C PRO A 38 -10.41 3.36 -7.68
N MET A 39 -9.92 3.87 -8.80
CA MET A 39 -10.16 5.25 -9.25
C MET A 39 -10.75 5.30 -10.66
N CYS A 40 -11.23 6.48 -11.03
CA CYS A 40 -11.74 6.74 -12.37
C CYS A 40 -11.08 8.01 -12.88
N GLU A 41 -10.49 7.95 -14.07
CA GLU A 41 -9.86 9.08 -14.74
C GLU A 41 -10.40 9.13 -16.17
N ALA A 42 -10.96 10.27 -16.57
CA ALA A 42 -11.60 10.46 -17.88
C ALA A 42 -12.60 9.34 -18.30
N GLY A 43 -13.32 8.75 -17.33
CA GLY A 43 -14.27 7.66 -17.57
C GLY A 43 -13.65 6.25 -17.65
N LYS A 44 -12.32 6.13 -17.61
CA LYS A 44 -11.61 4.85 -17.52
C LYS A 44 -11.42 4.44 -16.06
N ARG A 45 -11.71 3.17 -15.75
CA ARG A 45 -11.47 2.58 -14.43
C ARG A 45 -10.02 2.12 -14.31
N HIS A 46 -9.42 2.42 -13.16
CA HIS A 46 -8.05 2.07 -12.81
C HIS A 46 -8.00 1.51 -11.40
N ASN A 47 -7.01 0.67 -11.12
CA ASN A 47 -6.62 0.34 -9.77
C ASN A 47 -5.30 1.03 -9.49
N ALA A 48 -5.31 1.98 -8.56
CA ALA A 48 -4.11 2.67 -8.12
C ALA A 48 -3.46 1.88 -6.98
N GLY A 49 -2.16 1.67 -7.08
CA GLY A 49 -1.31 1.29 -5.97
C GLY A 49 -0.60 2.52 -5.43
N PHE A 50 -0.63 2.72 -4.12
CA PHE A 50 0.11 3.79 -3.45
C PHE A 50 1.08 3.19 -2.43
N TYR A 51 2.37 3.19 -2.77
CA TYR A 51 3.43 2.64 -1.94
C TYR A 51 4.07 3.72 -1.06
N PHE A 52 4.22 3.43 0.24
CA PHE A 52 4.86 4.32 1.21
C PHE A 52 6.23 3.82 1.64
N GLY A 53 7.23 4.72 1.64
CA GLY A 53 8.55 4.45 2.22
C GLY A 53 9.48 3.69 1.28
N SER A 54 9.79 4.30 0.14
CA SER A 54 10.73 3.73 -0.84
C SER A 54 12.19 4.10 -0.59
N ASP A 55 12.46 5.02 0.33
CA ASP A 55 13.84 5.41 0.66
C ASP A 55 14.56 4.27 1.36
N ILE A 56 15.83 4.07 1.01
CA ILE A 56 16.61 2.91 1.43
C ILE A 56 16.97 3.04 2.92
N PRO A 57 16.58 2.08 3.78
CA PRO A 57 16.92 2.12 5.20
C PRO A 57 18.41 1.82 5.43
N SER A 58 18.93 2.22 6.59
CA SER A 58 20.36 2.09 6.92
C SER A 58 20.75 0.67 7.33
N SER A 59 19.89 -0.03 8.06
CA SER A 59 20.18 -1.37 8.59
C SER A 59 20.00 -2.48 7.54
N ALA A 60 20.68 -3.61 7.71
CA ALA A 60 20.54 -4.76 6.82
C ALA A 60 19.15 -5.41 6.97
N ASP A 61 18.66 -5.55 8.20
CA ASP A 61 17.37 -6.18 8.49
C ASP A 61 16.21 -5.36 7.88
N ASP A 62 16.27 -4.03 7.96
CA ASP A 62 15.25 -3.17 7.37
C ASP A 62 15.27 -3.22 5.84
N LYS A 63 16.44 -3.38 5.22
CA LYS A 63 16.54 -3.58 3.76
C LYS A 63 15.90 -4.90 3.34
N ILE A 64 16.12 -5.97 4.11
CA ILE A 64 15.47 -7.26 3.87
C ILE A 64 13.95 -7.12 4.03
N SER A 65 13.49 -6.46 5.10
CA SER A 65 12.07 -6.18 5.34
C SER A 65 11.45 -5.39 4.19
N GLN A 66 12.13 -4.34 3.71
CA GLN A 66 11.68 -3.52 2.59
C GLN A 66 11.59 -4.34 1.29
N ALA A 67 12.59 -5.20 1.01
CA ALA A 67 12.56 -6.06 -0.17
C ALA A 67 11.36 -7.03 -0.16
N LEU A 68 11.07 -7.63 1.00
CA LEU A 68 9.88 -8.46 1.18
C LEU A 68 8.58 -7.65 1.02
N SER A 69 8.55 -6.42 1.51
CA SER A 69 7.43 -5.49 1.33
C SER A 69 7.20 -5.10 -0.13
N PHE A 70 8.26 -4.86 -0.91
CA PHE A 70 8.15 -4.63 -2.35
C PHE A 70 7.55 -5.83 -3.05
N GLN A 71 8.04 -7.04 -2.76
CA GLN A 71 7.51 -8.27 -3.36
C GLN A 71 6.04 -8.49 -3.02
N LYS A 72 5.68 -8.32 -1.74
CA LYS A 72 4.30 -8.47 -1.26
C LYS A 72 3.36 -7.47 -1.94
N PHE A 73 3.74 -6.20 -2.00
CA PHE A 73 2.91 -5.17 -2.63
C PHE A 73 2.81 -5.37 -4.14
N ALA A 74 3.90 -5.79 -4.80
CA ALA A 74 3.89 -6.13 -6.22
C ALA A 74 2.92 -7.29 -6.52
N ASN A 75 2.94 -8.36 -5.70
CA ASN A 75 2.03 -9.49 -5.86
C ASN A 75 0.55 -9.05 -5.68
N ALA A 76 0.26 -8.25 -4.65
CA ALA A 76 -1.08 -7.72 -4.43
C ALA A 76 -1.55 -6.81 -5.58
N SER A 77 -0.64 -5.98 -6.09
CA SER A 77 -0.87 -5.09 -7.22
C SER A 77 -1.18 -5.87 -8.51
N GLN A 78 -0.43 -6.93 -8.79
CA GLN A 78 -0.67 -7.81 -9.94
C GLN A 78 -2.02 -8.54 -9.83
N HIS A 79 -2.34 -9.06 -8.64
CA HIS A 79 -3.57 -9.82 -8.42
C HIS A 79 -4.84 -9.03 -8.75
N VAL A 80 -4.82 -7.71 -8.53
CA VAL A 80 -5.96 -6.81 -8.78
C VAL A 80 -5.77 -5.93 -10.02
N GLY A 81 -4.71 -6.11 -10.79
CA GLY A 81 -4.48 -5.34 -12.03
C GLY A 81 -4.24 -3.86 -11.79
N VAL A 82 -3.37 -3.51 -10.83
CA VAL A 82 -2.90 -2.13 -10.65
C VAL A 82 -2.17 -1.66 -11.91
N ASP A 83 -2.59 -0.52 -12.45
CA ASP A 83 -2.04 0.07 -13.68
C ASP A 83 -1.54 1.51 -13.47
N LEU A 84 -1.68 2.05 -12.25
CA LEU A 84 -1.11 3.32 -11.81
C LEU A 84 -0.39 3.11 -10.47
N LEU A 85 0.89 3.47 -10.41
CA LEU A 85 1.67 3.42 -9.16
C LEU A 85 2.01 4.84 -8.70
N LEU A 86 1.60 5.18 -7.48
CA LEU A 86 2.04 6.34 -6.73
C LEU A 86 3.06 5.91 -5.69
N ILE A 87 4.06 6.75 -5.45
CA ILE A 87 5.10 6.48 -4.44
C ILE A 87 5.25 7.71 -3.56
N ASN A 88 5.15 7.51 -2.25
CA ASN A 88 5.58 8.50 -1.28
C ASN A 88 6.98 8.13 -0.78
N ARG A 89 7.92 9.05 -1.00
CA ARG A 89 9.30 8.92 -0.52
C ARG A 89 9.39 9.56 0.85
#